data_AF-A0AAE1D4B4-F1
#
_entry.id   AF-A0AAE1D4B4-F1
#
_cell.length_a   1.000
_cell.length_b   1.000
_cell.length_c   1.000
_cell.angle_alpha   90.00
_cell.angle_beta   90.00
_cell.angle_gamma   90.00
#
_symmetry.space_group_name_H-M   'P 1'
#
loop_
_entity.id
_entity.type
_entity.pdbx_description
1 polymer ?
#
loop_
_entity_poly.entity_id
_entity_poly.type
_entity_poly.pdbx_seq_one_letter_code
_entity_poly.pdbx_strand_id
1 'polypeptide(L)'
;MLLVTLDITDRVVFTALGKKTEIGTWGIEKRGKHTGRGKESETDKIRQHINISFPRMDSHYARKDSKREYLNKSLNLHKIYELYVDIRKKEGCTTPASESTNRSVFNFEFNLSFHRRMKDRCDICAGHENLLKGTDMAEYHDHLKLKDESRN
;
A
#
# COMPACT_ATOMS: atom_id res chain seq x y z
N MET A 1 11.96 -33.16 45.00
CA MET A 1 10.97 -32.73 46.01
C MET A 1 10.85 -31.21 46.13
N LEU A 2 11.95 -30.45 46.22
CA LEU A 2 11.91 -28.98 46.42
C LEU A 2 11.27 -28.15 45.28
N LEU A 3 11.40 -28.58 44.01
CA LEU A 3 10.80 -27.86 42.88
C LEU A 3 9.29 -28.10 42.76
N VAL A 4 8.85 -29.33 43.08
CA VAL A 4 7.43 -29.72 43.12
C VAL A 4 6.70 -28.97 44.23
N THR A 5 7.33 -28.75 45.39
CA THR A 5 6.73 -27.97 46.49
C THR A 5 6.54 -26.49 46.15
N LEU A 6 7.28 -25.95 45.19
CA LEU A 6 7.19 -24.56 44.75
C LEU A 6 6.37 -24.40 43.46
N ASP A 7 5.84 -25.50 42.92
CA ASP A 7 5.16 -25.54 41.61
C ASP A 7 6.02 -24.95 40.47
N ILE A 8 7.34 -25.16 40.54
CA ILE A 8 8.29 -24.70 39.53
C ILE A 8 8.72 -25.89 38.69
N THR A 9 8.54 -25.78 37.37
CA THR A 9 9.03 -26.79 36.44
C THR A 9 10.53 -26.65 36.21
N ASP A 10 11.22 -27.77 35.98
CA ASP A 10 12.64 -27.81 35.65
C ASP A 10 12.99 -26.90 34.46
N ARG A 11 12.08 -26.81 33.48
CA ARG A 11 12.24 -25.93 32.32
C ARG A 11 12.46 -24.48 32.70
N VAL A 12 11.75 -23.96 33.70
CA VAL A 12 11.91 -22.57 34.17
C VAL A 12 13.30 -22.36 34.77
N VAL A 13 13.76 -23.34 35.57
CA VAL A 13 15.09 -23.32 36.21
C VAL A 13 16.20 -23.36 35.16
N PHE A 14 16.15 -24.31 34.23
CA PHE A 14 17.16 -24.43 33.17
C PHE A 14 17.16 -23.23 32.23
N THR A 15 15.99 -22.66 31.91
CA THR A 15 15.91 -21.44 31.08
C THR A 15 16.53 -20.24 31.79
N ALA A 16 16.36 -20.12 33.12
CA ALA A 16 16.97 -19.04 33.90
C ALA A 16 18.49 -19.23 34.04
N LEU A 17 18.95 -20.46 34.27
CA LEU A 17 20.37 -20.80 34.34
C LEU A 17 21.09 -20.59 33.00
N GLY A 18 20.44 -20.88 31.87
CA GLY A 18 20.99 -20.65 30.54
C GLY A 18 21.21 -19.18 30.17
N LYS A 19 20.66 -18.23 30.96
CA LYS A 19 20.88 -16.79 30.78
C LYS A 19 22.08 -16.26 31.60
N LYS A 20 22.74 -17.12 32.37
CA LYS A 20 23.90 -16.76 33.19
C LYS A 20 25.10 -16.50 32.28
N THR A 21 25.85 -15.44 32.58
CA THR A 21 27.10 -15.11 31.88
C THR A 21 28.28 -15.90 32.46
N GLU A 22 29.43 -15.90 31.79
CA GLU A 22 30.65 -16.60 32.22
C GLU A 22 31.15 -16.15 33.61
N ILE A 23 30.89 -14.89 33.98
CA ILE A 23 31.25 -14.28 35.26
C ILE A 23 30.24 -14.65 36.37
N GLY A 24 29.17 -15.36 36.00
CA GLY A 24 28.15 -15.86 36.91
C GLY A 24 27.05 -14.87 37.27
N THR A 25 27.00 -13.72 36.60
CA THR A 25 25.93 -12.73 36.72
C THR A 25 24.88 -12.90 35.62
N TRP A 26 23.70 -12.32 35.81
CA TRP A 26 22.67 -12.28 34.77
C TRP A 26 22.90 -11.07 33.87
N GLY A 27 22.75 -11.27 32.56
CA GLY A 27 22.85 -10.18 31.59
C GLY A 27 21.76 -9.13 31.76
N ILE A 28 21.91 -8.01 31.05
CA ILE A 28 20.94 -6.89 31.06
C ILE A 28 19.54 -7.39 30.67
N GLU A 29 18.50 -6.99 31.42
CA GLU A 29 17.11 -7.37 31.11
C GLU A 29 16.67 -6.83 29.74
N LYS A 30 16.14 -7.74 28.92
CA LYS A 30 15.70 -7.53 27.54
C LYS A 30 14.18 -7.67 27.36
N ARG A 31 13.43 -8.01 28.41
CA ARG A 31 11.96 -8.01 28.37
C ARG A 31 11.44 -6.63 27.97
N GLY A 32 10.50 -6.59 27.02
CA GLY A 32 9.93 -5.35 26.50
C GLY A 32 10.85 -4.53 25.59
N LYS A 33 12.12 -4.92 25.40
CA LYS A 33 13.02 -4.25 24.46
C LYS A 33 12.82 -4.82 23.06
N HIS A 34 11.89 -4.24 22.32
CA HIS A 34 11.88 -4.37 20.87
C HIS A 34 12.90 -3.39 20.30
N THR A 35 13.89 -3.89 19.55
CA THR A 35 14.75 -3.00 18.78
C THR A 35 13.88 -2.28 17.75
N GLY A 36 13.75 -0.96 17.87
CA GLY A 36 13.17 -0.14 16.81
C GLY A 36 13.92 -0.44 15.51
N ARG A 37 13.19 -0.55 14.39
CA ARG A 37 13.76 -0.93 13.09
C ARG A 37 14.58 0.24 12.54
N GLY A 38 15.76 0.44 13.11
CA GLY A 38 16.75 1.47 12.77
C GLY A 38 17.59 1.01 11.59
N LYS A 39 17.09 1.28 10.40
CA LYS A 39 17.75 1.38 9.10
C LYS A 39 16.80 2.21 8.25
N GLU A 40 17.34 2.95 7.27
CA GLU A 40 16.53 3.63 6.24
C GLU A 40 15.32 2.78 5.91
N SER A 41 14.14 3.30 6.24
CA SER A 41 12.98 2.45 6.42
C SER A 41 12.67 1.84 5.06
N GLU A 42 12.35 0.55 4.98
CA GLU A 42 12.04 -0.05 3.68
C GLU A 42 10.87 0.67 2.96
N THR A 43 10.09 1.46 3.70
CA THR A 43 9.11 2.42 3.20
C THR A 43 9.73 3.58 2.42
N ASP A 44 10.89 4.12 2.80
CA ASP A 44 11.62 5.15 2.02
C ASP A 44 12.01 4.64 0.63
N LYS A 45 12.48 3.39 0.57
CA LYS A 45 12.82 2.74 -0.70
C LYS A 45 11.60 2.49 -1.58
N ILE A 46 10.46 2.15 -0.96
CA ILE A 46 9.19 2.07 -1.67
C ILE A 46 8.81 3.44 -2.26
N ARG A 47 8.93 4.52 -1.49
CA ARG A 47 8.64 5.88 -1.97
C ARG A 47 9.52 6.24 -3.16
N GLN A 48 10.82 5.97 -3.06
CA GLN A 48 11.77 6.23 -4.13
C GLN A 48 11.45 5.42 -5.39
N HIS A 49 11.15 4.12 -5.24
CA HIS A 49 10.73 3.26 -6.34
C HIS A 49 9.50 3.80 -7.06
N ILE A 50 8.46 4.19 -6.30
CA ILE A 50 7.22 4.73 -6.89
C ILE A 50 7.48 6.03 -7.66
N ASN A 51 8.35 6.89 -7.14
CA ASN A 51 8.67 8.19 -7.76
C ASN A 51 9.49 8.08 -9.04
N ILE A 52 10.47 7.17 -9.07
CA ILE A 52 11.43 7.07 -10.18
C ILE A 52 10.91 6.15 -11.29
N SER A 53 10.23 5.05 -10.92
CA SER A 53 9.90 3.98 -11.87
C SER A 53 8.65 4.24 -12.70
N PHE A 54 7.73 5.10 -12.26
CA PHE A 54 6.43 5.26 -12.91
C PHE A 54 6.17 6.69 -13.38
N PRO A 55 6.05 6.93 -14.70
CA PRO A 55 5.65 8.24 -15.20
C PRO A 55 4.20 8.53 -14.80
N ARG A 56 3.97 9.77 -14.37
CA ARG A 56 2.66 10.26 -13.93
C ARG A 56 1.96 10.99 -15.06
N MET A 57 0.64 10.83 -15.14
CA MET A 57 -0.21 11.52 -16.10
C MET A 57 -1.19 12.42 -15.36
N ASP A 58 -1.30 13.67 -15.78
CA ASP A 58 -2.32 14.58 -15.25
C ASP A 58 -3.71 14.18 -15.72
N SER A 59 -4.73 14.50 -14.91
CA SER A 59 -6.10 14.52 -15.41
C SER A 59 -6.30 15.71 -16.34
N HIS A 60 -6.12 15.51 -17.65
CA HIS A 60 -6.27 16.57 -18.66
C HIS A 60 -7.59 17.36 -18.52
N TYR A 61 -8.68 16.69 -18.14
CA TYR A 61 -10.03 17.29 -18.03
C TYR A 61 -10.35 17.86 -16.65
N ALA A 62 -9.69 17.40 -15.58
CA ALA A 62 -10.05 17.75 -14.20
C ALA A 62 -8.95 18.55 -13.47
N ARG A 63 -8.01 19.17 -14.19
CA ARG A 63 -6.89 19.94 -13.60
C ARG A 63 -7.35 21.06 -12.66
N LYS A 64 -8.53 21.64 -12.90
CA LYS A 64 -9.10 22.72 -12.08
C LYS A 64 -9.69 22.19 -10.76
N ASP A 65 -10.28 20.99 -10.80
CA ASP A 65 -11.08 20.44 -9.70
C ASP A 65 -10.32 19.38 -8.88
N SER A 66 -9.24 18.80 -9.43
CA SER A 66 -8.45 17.78 -8.77
C SER A 66 -6.96 17.87 -9.08
N LYS A 67 -6.14 17.73 -8.03
CA LYS A 67 -4.68 17.54 -8.13
C LYS A 67 -4.28 16.06 -8.20
N ARG A 68 -5.22 15.17 -8.53
CA ARG A 68 -4.96 13.73 -8.62
C ARG A 68 -4.23 13.39 -9.90
N GLU A 69 -3.13 12.68 -9.76
CA GLU A 69 -2.30 12.17 -10.84
C GLU A 69 -2.61 10.69 -11.11
N TYR A 70 -2.36 10.25 -12.34
CA TYR A 70 -2.74 8.93 -12.81
C TYR A 70 -1.54 8.14 -13.32
N LEU A 71 -1.49 6.87 -12.93
CA LEU A 71 -0.57 5.87 -13.46
C LEU A 71 -1.21 5.13 -14.64
N ASN A 72 -0.36 4.49 -15.46
CA ASN A 72 -0.83 3.68 -16.59
C ASN A 72 -1.81 2.60 -16.14
N LYS A 73 -2.87 2.35 -16.93
CA LYS A 73 -3.86 1.29 -16.67
C LYS A 73 -3.24 -0.12 -16.58
N SER A 74 -2.12 -0.37 -17.27
CA SER A 74 -1.46 -1.67 -17.24
C SER A 74 -0.87 -2.00 -15.86
N LEU A 75 -0.67 -0.99 -15.01
CA LEU A 75 -0.16 -1.11 -13.66
C LEU A 75 -1.29 -1.37 -12.66
N ASN A 76 -0.94 -2.08 -11.60
CA ASN A 76 -1.77 -2.24 -10.41
C ASN A 76 -0.84 -2.32 -9.19
N LEU A 77 -1.40 -2.25 -7.98
CA LEU A 77 -0.63 -2.31 -6.72
C LEU A 77 0.25 -3.56 -6.62
N HIS A 78 -0.23 -4.70 -7.12
CA HIS A 78 0.52 -5.96 -7.10
C HIS A 78 1.74 -5.91 -8.02
N LYS A 79 1.60 -5.42 -9.26
CA LYS A 79 2.70 -5.24 -10.21
C LYS A 79 3.72 -4.22 -9.70
N ILE A 80 3.27 -3.15 -9.06
CA ILE A 80 4.19 -2.18 -8.42
C ILE A 80 5.02 -2.89 -7.36
N TYR A 81 4.41 -3.79 -6.58
CA TYR A 81 5.09 -4.60 -5.59
C TYR A 81 6.05 -5.62 -6.20
N GLU A 82 5.64 -6.36 -7.24
CA GLU A 82 6.52 -7.30 -7.96
C GLU A 82 7.78 -6.61 -8.47
N LEU A 83 7.61 -5.46 -9.13
CA LEU A 83 8.73 -4.65 -9.63
C LEU A 83 9.64 -4.15 -8.50
N TYR A 84 9.06 -3.76 -7.37
CA TYR A 84 9.83 -3.37 -6.18
C TYR A 84 10.66 -4.56 -5.67
N VAL A 85 10.05 -5.74 -5.50
CA VAL A 85 10.75 -6.94 -5.04
C VAL A 85 11.88 -7.32 -5.98
N ASP A 86 11.67 -7.21 -7.30
CA ASP A 86 12.70 -7.52 -8.29
C ASP A 86 13.88 -6.54 -8.23
N ILE A 87 13.63 -5.26 -8.00
CA ILE A 87 14.70 -4.26 -7.76
C ILE A 87 15.44 -4.60 -6.47
N ARG A 88 14.72 -4.88 -5.37
CA ARG A 88 15.34 -5.21 -4.08
C ARG A 88 16.18 -6.49 -4.16
N LYS A 89 15.76 -7.50 -4.94
CA LYS A 89 16.54 -8.70 -5.22
C LYS A 89 17.85 -8.37 -5.97
N LYS A 90 17.79 -7.49 -6.98
CA LYS A 90 18.99 -7.04 -7.72
C LYS A 90 19.97 -6.27 -6.82
N GLU A 91 19.46 -5.55 -5.83
CA GLU A 91 20.26 -4.85 -4.81
C GLU A 91 20.79 -5.78 -3.69
N GLY A 92 20.56 -7.10 -3.78
CA GLY A 92 21.02 -8.08 -2.80
C GLY A 92 20.19 -8.13 -1.50
N CYS A 93 18.98 -7.57 -1.49
CA CYS A 93 18.10 -7.65 -0.34
C CYS A 93 17.29 -8.95 -0.34
N THR A 94 17.45 -9.74 0.72
CA THR A 94 16.75 -11.02 0.94
C THR A 94 15.37 -10.85 1.60
N THR A 95 15.13 -9.74 2.30
CA THR A 95 13.86 -9.48 3.01
C THR A 95 13.29 -8.10 2.65
N PRO A 96 12.65 -7.95 1.49
CA PRO A 96 11.96 -6.70 1.12
C PRO A 96 10.76 -6.43 2.04
N ALA A 97 10.24 -5.21 2.02
CA ALA A 97 8.99 -4.87 2.69
C ALA A 97 7.82 -5.75 2.20
N SER A 98 6.80 -5.89 3.05
CA SER A 98 5.59 -6.65 2.71
C SER A 98 4.73 -5.91 1.68
N GLU A 99 3.91 -6.64 0.93
CA GLU A 99 2.93 -6.03 0.01
C GLU A 99 1.97 -5.09 0.76
N SER A 100 1.58 -5.43 1.99
CA SER A 100 0.75 -4.58 2.83
C SER A 100 1.41 -3.23 3.10
N THR A 101 2.72 -3.22 3.39
CA THR A 101 3.47 -1.98 3.61
C THR A 101 3.52 -1.15 2.33
N ASN A 102 3.80 -1.78 1.18
CA ASN A 102 3.80 -1.10 -0.11
C ASN A 102 2.43 -0.47 -0.44
N ARG A 103 1.35 -1.20 -0.16
CA ARG A 103 -0.03 -0.73 -0.34
C ARG A 103 -0.36 0.45 0.56
N SER A 104 0.03 0.40 1.84
CA SER A 104 -0.18 1.51 2.76
C SER A 104 0.56 2.76 2.31
N VAL A 105 1.83 2.63 1.93
CA VAL A 105 2.62 3.76 1.41
C VAL A 105 1.94 4.36 0.17
N PHE A 106 1.55 3.52 -0.81
CA PHE A 106 0.86 3.99 -2.01
C PHE A 106 -0.45 4.74 -1.70
N ASN A 107 -1.31 4.18 -0.83
CA ASN A 107 -2.64 4.72 -0.59
C ASN A 107 -2.67 5.97 0.29
N PHE A 108 -1.76 6.07 1.27
CA PHE A 108 -1.80 7.15 2.28
C PHE A 108 -0.85 8.29 1.97
N GLU A 109 0.22 8.06 1.21
CA GLU A 109 1.25 9.07 0.95
C GLU A 109 1.17 9.66 -0.46
N PHE A 110 0.56 8.94 -1.40
CA PHE A 110 0.43 9.40 -2.78
C PHE A 110 -1.02 9.70 -3.14
N ASN A 111 -1.26 10.85 -3.75
CA ASN A 111 -2.53 11.15 -4.40
C ASN A 111 -2.57 10.60 -5.84
N LEU A 112 -2.24 9.31 -5.99
CA LEU A 112 -2.16 8.61 -7.27
C LEU A 112 -3.34 7.66 -7.46
N SER A 113 -3.72 7.44 -8.72
CA SER A 113 -4.73 6.44 -9.08
C SER A 113 -4.41 5.79 -10.42
N PHE A 114 -4.95 4.60 -10.69
CA PHE A 114 -4.74 3.95 -11.97
C PHE A 114 -5.72 4.50 -13.01
N HIS A 115 -5.23 4.79 -14.22
CA HIS A 115 -6.07 5.28 -15.29
C HIS A 115 -7.11 4.22 -15.69
N ARG A 116 -8.40 4.58 -15.66
CA ARG A 116 -9.50 3.69 -16.07
C ARG A 116 -9.77 3.88 -17.56
N ARG A 117 -9.82 2.80 -18.35
CA ARG A 117 -10.20 2.89 -19.79
C ARG A 117 -11.60 3.49 -19.88
N MET A 118 -11.76 4.44 -20.79
CA MET A 118 -13.04 5.08 -21.12
C MET A 118 -13.88 4.31 -22.16
N LYS A 119 -13.50 3.08 -22.54
CA LYS A 119 -14.01 2.37 -23.74
C LYS A 119 -15.53 2.09 -23.73
N ASP A 120 -16.20 2.26 -22.60
CA ASP A 120 -17.65 2.03 -22.44
C ASP A 120 -18.37 3.22 -21.77
N ARG A 121 -17.79 4.43 -21.80
CA ARG A 121 -18.54 5.61 -21.35
C ARG A 121 -19.56 5.95 -22.44
N CYS A 122 -20.81 6.10 -22.03
CA CYS A 122 -21.83 6.67 -22.89
C CYS A 122 -21.40 8.10 -23.29
N ASP A 123 -21.40 8.38 -24.59
CA ASP A 123 -21.01 9.69 -25.14
C ASP A 123 -21.86 10.83 -24.57
N ILE A 124 -23.15 10.57 -24.30
CA ILE A 124 -24.09 11.53 -23.70
C ILE A 124 -23.70 11.83 -22.25
N CYS A 125 -23.42 10.79 -21.45
CA CYS A 125 -22.96 10.95 -20.07
C CYS A 125 -21.59 11.66 -19.99
N ALA A 126 -20.67 11.30 -20.89
CA ALA A 126 -19.34 11.91 -20.95
C ALA A 126 -19.40 13.37 -21.44
N GLY A 127 -20.30 13.70 -22.37
CA GLY A 127 -20.53 15.06 -22.84
C GLY A 127 -21.06 15.99 -21.74
N HIS A 128 -22.05 15.51 -20.98
CA HIS A 128 -22.63 16.25 -19.85
C HIS A 128 -21.63 16.44 -18.67
N GLU A 129 -20.86 15.39 -18.32
CA GLU A 129 -19.83 15.46 -17.25
C GLU A 129 -18.73 16.49 -17.58
N ASN A 130 -18.34 16.62 -18.84
CA ASN A 130 -17.23 17.48 -19.27
C ASN A 130 -17.65 18.93 -19.60
N LEU A 131 -18.91 19.34 -19.37
CA LEU A 131 -19.45 20.68 -19.65
C LEU A 131 -19.02 21.25 -21.02
N LEU A 132 -18.87 20.36 -22.02
CA LEU A 132 -18.62 20.80 -23.39
C LEU A 132 -19.88 21.54 -23.85
N LYS A 133 -19.72 22.83 -24.17
CA LYS A 133 -20.81 23.73 -24.60
C LYS A 133 -21.68 23.03 -25.66
N GLY A 134 -22.91 22.63 -25.29
CA GLY A 134 -23.92 22.20 -26.26
C GLY A 134 -24.74 20.97 -25.94
N THR A 135 -24.50 20.21 -24.86
CA THR A 135 -25.46 19.15 -24.48
C THR A 135 -26.70 19.79 -23.87
N ASP A 136 -27.81 19.70 -24.60
CA ASP A 136 -29.12 20.16 -24.14
C ASP A 136 -29.51 19.38 -22.87
N MET A 137 -29.87 20.10 -21.81
CA MET A 137 -30.26 19.48 -20.53
C MET A 137 -31.48 18.56 -20.70
N ALA A 138 -32.33 18.85 -21.69
CA ALA A 138 -33.46 18.00 -22.05
C ALA A 138 -33.01 16.63 -22.60
N GLU A 139 -32.05 16.62 -23.53
CA GLU A 139 -31.50 15.39 -24.12
C GLU A 139 -30.83 14.48 -23.07
N TYR A 140 -30.11 15.08 -22.11
CA TYR A 140 -29.50 14.34 -21.01
C TYR A 140 -30.56 13.71 -20.08
N HIS A 141 -31.62 14.46 -19.78
CA HIS A 141 -32.70 13.97 -18.92
C HIS A 141 -33.47 12.80 -19.56
N ASP A 142 -33.71 12.84 -20.87
CA ASP A 142 -34.36 11.73 -21.58
C ASP A 142 -33.43 10.51 -21.71
N HIS A 143 -32.12 10.71 -21.88
CA HIS A 143 -31.14 9.63 -21.80
C HIS A 143 -31.19 8.87 -20.45
N LEU A 144 -31.36 9.59 -19.33
CA LEU A 144 -31.48 8.98 -18.00
C LEU A 144 -32.75 8.12 -17.87
N LYS A 145 -33.89 8.58 -18.40
CA LYS A 145 -35.14 7.80 -18.40
C LYS A 145 -34.99 6.49 -19.18
N LEU A 146 -34.49 6.56 -20.42
CA LEU A 146 -34.31 5.39 -21.28
C LEU A 146 -33.36 4.35 -20.66
N LYS A 147 -32.32 4.83 -19.97
CA LYS A 147 -31.39 3.98 -19.23
C LYS A 147 -32.08 3.24 -18.08
N ASP A 148 -32.91 3.92 -17.30
CA ASP A 148 -33.65 3.31 -16.19
C ASP A 148 -34.75 2.36 -16.68
N GLU A 149 -35.39 2.67 -17.81
CA GLU A 149 -36.37 1.79 -18.47
C GLU A 149 -35.74 0.49 -18.99
N SER A 150 -34.54 0.53 -19.56
CA SER A 150 -33.85 -0.69 -20.04
C SER A 150 -33.35 -1.62 -18.93
N ARG A 151 -33.34 -1.15 -17.68
CA ARG A 151 -32.87 -1.89 -16.50
C ARG A 151 -33.99 -2.62 -15.77
N ASN A 152 -35.24 -2.30 -16.10
CA ASN A 152 -36.43 -3.03 -15.68
C ASN A 152 -36.77 -4.11 -16.71
#